data_AF-A0AAN0K2H3-F1
#
_entry.id   AF-A0AAN0K2H3-F1
#
_cell.length_a   1.000
_cell.length_b   1.000
_cell.length_c   1.000
_cell.angle_alpha   90.00
_cell.angle_beta   90.00
_cell.angle_gamma   90.00
#
_symmetry.space_group_name_H-M   'P 1'
#
loop_
_entity.id
_entity.type
_entity.pdbx_description
1 polymer ?
#
loop_
_entity_poly.entity_id
_entity_poly.type
_entity_poly.pdbx_seq_one_letter_code
_entity_poly.pdbx_strand_id
1 'polypeptide(L)'
;KDNHNAPCAVCYTSTKSVKLMIPARTSCPSSWTIEYKGYLMAEWHKHSSNRVYECVDENPESIDGSEANDDDAVFYFTASTCTGIPCPPYVNNRAITCVVCTK
;
A
#
# COMPACT_ATOMS: atom_id res chain seq x y z
N LYS A 1 9.86 8.66 7.34
CA LYS A 1 11.18 9.26 7.06
C LYS A 1 11.53 8.89 5.62
N ASP A 2 12.19 9.76 4.87
CA ASP A 2 12.54 9.47 3.47
C ASP A 2 13.84 8.65 3.39
N ASN A 3 13.97 7.80 2.38
CA ASN A 3 15.17 6.99 2.09
C ASN A 3 15.56 5.97 3.17
N HIS A 4 14.60 5.51 3.99
CA HIS A 4 14.84 4.46 4.99
C HIS A 4 14.21 3.15 4.54
N ASN A 5 14.78 2.03 5.01
CA ASN A 5 14.17 0.73 4.82
C ASN A 5 12.87 0.61 5.64
N ALA A 6 11.86 0.01 5.02
CA ALA A 6 10.60 -0.33 5.67
C ALA A 6 10.77 -1.64 6.46
N PRO A 7 10.43 -1.68 7.77
CA PRO A 7 10.34 -2.94 8.50
C PRO A 7 9.15 -3.76 7.98
N CYS A 8 9.19 -5.07 8.19
CA CYS A 8 8.09 -5.97 7.87
C CYS A 8 7.58 -6.69 9.11
N ALA A 9 6.28 -6.99 9.12
CA ALA A 9 5.64 -7.76 10.17
C ALA A 9 5.03 -9.04 9.57
N VAL A 10 5.18 -10.16 10.27
CA VAL A 10 4.55 -11.43 9.92
C VAL A 10 3.59 -11.81 11.02
N CYS A 11 2.30 -11.89 10.67
CA CYS A 11 1.23 -12.21 11.60
C CYS A 11 0.66 -13.61 11.30
N TYR A 12 0.30 -14.34 12.35
CA TYR A 12 -0.42 -15.59 12.26
C TYR A 12 -1.72 -15.51 13.07
N THR A 13 -2.79 -16.05 12.52
CA THR A 13 -4.07 -16.19 13.21
C THR A 13 -4.70 -17.52 12.83
N SER A 14 -5.23 -18.24 13.82
CA SER A 14 -5.88 -19.53 13.62
C SER A 14 -7.37 -19.41 13.28
N THR A 15 -7.96 -18.22 13.46
CA THR A 15 -9.40 -17.98 13.28
C THR A 15 -9.75 -17.27 11.98
N LYS A 16 -8.76 -16.75 11.25
CA LYS A 16 -8.92 -16.14 9.93
C LYS A 16 -8.19 -16.98 8.90
N SER A 17 -8.87 -17.36 7.83
CA SER A 17 -8.32 -18.21 6.76
C SER A 17 -8.04 -17.47 5.46
N VAL A 18 -8.54 -16.24 5.31
CA VAL A 18 -8.39 -15.47 4.06
C VAL A 18 -7.91 -14.04 4.32
N LYS A 19 -6.88 -13.60 3.56
CA LYS A 19 -6.45 -12.19 3.43
C LYS A 19 -6.99 -11.62 2.13
N LEU A 20 -7.54 -10.40 2.18
CA LEU A 20 -7.96 -9.64 1.01
C LEU A 20 -7.41 -8.21 1.09
N MET A 21 -6.71 -7.75 0.06
CA MET A 21 -6.37 -6.35 -0.13
C MET A 21 -7.36 -5.72 -1.11
N ILE A 22 -7.92 -4.56 -0.76
CA ILE A 22 -8.83 -3.82 -1.64
C ILE A 22 -8.28 -2.42 -1.92
N PRO A 23 -7.88 -2.11 -3.16
CA PRO A 23 -7.43 -0.78 -3.53
C PRO A 23 -8.61 0.20 -3.61
N ALA A 24 -8.30 1.50 -3.48
CA ALA A 24 -9.23 2.62 -3.49
C ALA A 24 -10.36 2.55 -2.43
N ARG A 25 -10.14 1.82 -1.33
CA ARG A 25 -11.07 1.73 -0.20
C ARG A 25 -10.33 1.87 1.13
N THR A 26 -11.07 2.28 2.15
CA THR A 26 -10.61 2.38 3.55
C THR A 26 -11.44 1.55 4.50
N SER A 27 -12.35 0.72 3.98
CA SER A 27 -13.23 -0.15 4.75
C SER A 27 -13.39 -1.51 4.08
N CYS A 28 -13.53 -2.55 4.91
CA CYS A 28 -13.75 -3.91 4.45
C CYS A 28 -15.23 -4.18 4.13
N PRO A 29 -15.54 -5.20 3.31
CA PRO A 29 -16.92 -5.65 3.11
C PRO A 29 -17.54 -6.10 4.43
N SER A 30 -18.87 -6.11 4.52
CA SER A 30 -19.58 -6.61 5.71
C SER A 30 -19.10 -8.01 6.09
N SER A 31 -18.99 -8.29 7.40
CA SER A 31 -18.45 -9.53 8.00
C SER A 31 -16.94 -9.75 7.92
N TRP A 32 -16.18 -8.84 7.30
CA TRP A 32 -14.71 -8.89 7.31
C TRP A 32 -14.14 -8.01 8.42
N THR A 33 -12.99 -8.41 8.94
CA THR A 33 -12.22 -7.63 9.91
C THR A 33 -11.22 -6.77 9.16
N ILE A 34 -11.15 -5.47 9.49
CA ILE A 34 -10.07 -4.59 9.02
C ILE A 34 -8.83 -4.92 9.87
N GLU A 35 -7.73 -5.29 9.22
CA GLU A 35 -6.42 -5.40 9.89
C GLU A 35 -5.73 -4.04 9.89
N TYR A 36 -5.67 -3.39 8.73
CA TYR A 36 -5.18 -2.03 8.59
C TYR A 36 -5.66 -1.39 7.29
N LYS A 37 -5.48 -0.07 7.20
CA LYS A 37 -5.69 0.72 5.99
C LYS A 37 -4.48 1.61 5.76
N GLY A 38 -4.33 2.07 4.53
CA GLY A 38 -3.25 2.99 4.19
C GLY A 38 -3.27 3.34 2.73
N TYR A 39 -2.11 3.28 2.09
CA TYR A 39 -1.91 3.72 0.73
C TYR A 39 -1.35 2.61 -0.15
N LEU A 40 -1.88 2.54 -1.37
CA LEU A 40 -1.38 1.64 -2.38
C LEU A 40 -0.05 2.19 -2.90
N MET A 41 1.02 1.44 -2.71
CA MET A 41 2.36 1.83 -3.12
C MET A 41 2.96 0.76 -4.02
N ALA A 42 3.84 1.20 -4.90
CA ALA A 42 4.53 0.32 -5.83
C ALA A 42 5.89 0.91 -6.21
N GLU A 43 6.70 0.07 -6.86
CA GLU A 43 7.99 0.46 -7.39
C GLU A 43 7.87 1.57 -8.46
N TRP A 44 8.94 2.36 -8.61
CA TRP A 44 9.03 3.41 -9.60
C TRP A 44 8.82 2.88 -11.03
N HIS A 45 7.96 3.58 -11.77
CA HIS A 45 7.55 3.16 -13.10
C HIS A 45 8.69 3.13 -14.13
N LYS A 46 9.86 3.72 -13.85
CA LYS A 46 11.04 3.67 -14.74
C LYS A 46 12.03 2.57 -14.39
N HIS A 47 11.93 1.95 -13.21
CA HIS A 47 12.81 0.84 -12.85
C HIS A 47 12.39 -0.43 -13.60
N SER A 48 13.39 -1.20 -14.01
CA SER A 48 13.20 -2.49 -14.71
C SER A 48 12.99 -3.61 -13.69
N SER A 49 11.80 -3.62 -13.08
CA SER A 49 11.46 -4.57 -12.02
C SER A 49 10.02 -5.06 -12.13
N ASN A 50 9.73 -6.16 -11.46
CA ASN A 50 8.35 -6.60 -11.25
C ASN A 50 7.67 -5.64 -10.28
N ARG A 51 6.66 -4.91 -10.75
CA ARG A 51 5.92 -3.95 -9.93
C ARG A 51 4.80 -4.67 -9.20
N VAL A 52 4.99 -4.86 -7.90
CA VAL A 52 3.93 -5.31 -7.00
C VAL A 52 3.29 -4.09 -6.37
N TYR A 53 1.96 -4.04 -6.38
CA TYR A 53 1.21 -3.04 -5.65
C TYR A 53 0.91 -3.59 -4.27
N GLU A 54 1.54 -3.02 -3.24
CA GLU A 54 1.30 -3.40 -1.85
C GLU A 54 0.55 -2.29 -1.12
N CYS A 55 -0.29 -2.69 -0.18
CA CYS A 55 -0.94 -1.76 0.72
C CYS A 55 0.02 -1.49 1.88
N VAL A 56 0.54 -0.27 1.96
CA VAL A 56 1.40 0.17 3.05
C VAL A 56 0.53 0.90 4.08
N ASP A 57 0.73 0.60 5.35
CA ASP A 57 -0.03 1.18 6.47
C ASP A 57 -0.01 2.73 6.43
N GLU A 58 -1.09 3.36 6.91
CA GLU A 58 -1.20 4.83 6.96
C GLU A 58 -0.18 5.48 7.91
N ASN A 59 0.34 4.71 8.87
CA ASN A 59 1.39 5.07 9.79
C ASN A 59 2.66 4.23 9.53
N PRO A 60 3.38 4.46 8.40
CA PRO A 60 4.53 3.65 8.05
C PRO A 60 5.68 3.85 9.04
N GLU A 61 6.29 2.74 9.45
CA GLU A 61 7.51 2.72 10.25
C GLU A 61 8.76 2.73 9.37
N SER A 62 9.90 3.06 9.98
CA SER A 62 11.21 3.10 9.31
C SER A 62 12.29 2.56 10.23
N ILE A 63 13.28 1.85 9.69
CA ILE A 63 14.44 1.37 10.46
C ILE A 63 15.47 2.49 10.61
N ASP A 64 15.79 2.89 11.84
CA ASP A 64 16.82 3.90 12.10
C ASP A 64 18.22 3.42 11.69
N GLY A 65 19.01 4.30 11.06
CA GLY A 65 20.35 3.97 10.56
C GLY A 65 20.36 3.25 9.21
N SER A 66 19.22 3.22 8.50
CA SER A 66 19.08 2.59 7.17
C SER A 66 18.95 3.60 6.02
N GLU A 67 19.34 4.86 6.26
CA GLU A 67 19.24 5.98 5.32
C GLU A 67 20.25 5.98 4.15
N ALA A 68 20.67 4.80 3.68
CA ALA A 68 21.71 4.64 2.65
C ALA A 68 21.27 5.06 1.24
N ASN A 69 19.96 5.16 0.99
CA ASN A 69 19.37 5.48 -0.32
C ASN A 69 19.85 4.55 -1.45
N ASP A 70 19.68 3.25 -1.27
CA ASP A 70 20.18 2.24 -2.21
C ASP A 70 19.30 2.08 -3.47
N ASP A 71 18.13 2.73 -3.55
CA ASP A 71 17.22 2.87 -4.71
C ASP A 71 16.86 1.58 -5.51
N ASP A 72 17.17 0.40 -4.98
CA ASP A 72 16.96 -0.89 -5.66
C ASP A 72 15.49 -1.36 -5.62
N ALA A 73 14.85 -1.26 -4.46
CA ALA A 73 13.45 -1.64 -4.23
C ALA A 73 12.78 -0.65 -3.27
N VAL A 74 11.86 0.15 -3.80
CA VAL A 74 11.30 1.35 -3.18
C VAL A 74 9.78 1.36 -3.25
N PHE A 75 9.16 2.06 -2.31
CA PHE A 75 7.71 2.27 -2.27
C PHE A 75 7.39 3.71 -2.63
N TYR A 76 6.80 3.91 -3.82
CA TYR A 76 6.19 5.18 -4.21
C TYR A 76 4.67 5.12 -4.14
N PHE A 77 4.05 6.23 -3.77
CA PHE A 77 2.59 6.35 -3.81
C PHE A 77 2.07 6.11 -5.23
N THR A 78 1.06 5.24 -5.34
CA THR A 78 0.25 5.13 -6.55
C THR A 78 -0.78 6.26 -6.53
N ALA A 79 -0.89 7.02 -7.61
CA ALA A 79 -1.87 8.09 -7.75
C ALA A 79 -2.84 7.83 -8.90
N SER A 80 -4.12 8.20 -8.72
CA SER A 80 -5.07 8.20 -9.85
C SER A 80 -4.71 9.30 -10.84
N THR A 81 -4.79 8.96 -12.12
CA THR A 81 -4.85 9.93 -13.21
C THR A 81 -6.28 9.95 -13.75
N CYS A 82 -6.82 11.14 -14.06
CA CYS A 82 -8.13 11.24 -14.74
C CYS A 82 -8.02 10.97 -16.25
N THR A 83 -7.05 10.15 -16.66
CA THR A 83 -6.80 9.77 -18.04
C THR A 83 -7.28 8.35 -18.24
N GLY A 84 -8.40 8.19 -18.95
CA GLY A 84 -9.03 6.87 -19.17
C GLY A 84 -9.99 6.41 -18.06
N ILE A 85 -10.13 7.16 -16.96
CA ILE A 85 -11.15 6.94 -15.93
C ILE A 85 -11.87 8.26 -15.59
N PRO A 86 -13.16 8.21 -15.21
CA PRO A 86 -13.92 9.40 -14.84
C PRO A 86 -13.50 9.95 -13.48
N CYS A 87 -13.55 11.28 -13.38
CA CYS A 87 -13.42 12.02 -12.13
C CYS A 87 -14.62 12.97 -12.03
N PRO A 88 -15.56 12.79 -11.07
CA PRO A 88 -15.59 11.85 -9.93
C PRO A 88 -15.90 10.38 -10.31
N PRO A 89 -15.67 9.39 -9.40
CA PRO A 89 -15.37 9.51 -7.97
C PRO A 89 -13.88 9.66 -7.61
N TYR A 90 -12.97 9.45 -8.57
CA TYR A 90 -11.54 9.62 -8.34
C TYR A 90 -11.14 11.09 -8.36
N VAL A 91 -10.00 11.40 -7.73
CA VAL A 91 -9.41 12.74 -7.69
C VAL A 91 -8.07 12.68 -8.39
N ASN A 92 -7.84 13.58 -9.35
CA ASN A 92 -6.58 13.60 -10.11
C ASN A 92 -5.38 13.80 -9.18
N ASN A 93 -4.29 13.09 -9.44
CA ASN A 93 -3.02 13.19 -8.71
C ASN A 93 -3.15 12.97 -7.19
N ARG A 94 -4.13 12.17 -6.77
CA ARG A 94 -4.33 11.80 -5.37
C ARG A 94 -3.81 10.39 -5.13
N ALA A 95 -3.07 10.22 -4.03
CA ALA A 95 -2.64 8.91 -3.56
C ALA A 95 -3.85 7.98 -3.36
N ILE A 96 -3.75 6.79 -3.92
CA ILE A 96 -4.79 5.76 -3.84
C ILE A 96 -4.72 5.11 -2.46
N THR A 97 -5.84 5.10 -1.75
CA THR A 97 -5.95 4.40 -0.48
C THR A 97 -6.08 2.89 -0.70
N CYS A 98 -5.88 2.12 0.36
CA CYS A 98 -6.13 0.69 0.37
C CYS A 98 -6.53 0.22 1.77
N VAL A 99 -7.10 -0.98 1.84
CA VAL A 99 -7.43 -1.66 3.09
C VAL A 99 -7.07 -3.13 2.98
N VAL A 100 -6.51 -3.69 4.06
CA VAL A 100 -6.28 -5.12 4.20
C VAL A 100 -7.27 -5.70 5.19
N CYS A 101 -7.95 -6.74 4.75
CA CYS A 101 -9.06 -7.37 5.42
C CYS A 101 -8.76 -8.85 5.65
N THR A 102 -9.27 -9.39 6.75
CA THR A 102 -9.25 -10.84 6.99
C THR A 102 -10.65 -11.39 7.29
N LYS A 103 -10.83 -12.68 6.99
CA LYS A 103 -12.03 -13.42 7.34
C LYS A 103 -11.69 -14.77 7.94
#